data_AF-A0A1S3R955-F1
#
_entry.id   AF-A0A1S3R955-F1
#
_cell.length_a   1.000
_cell.length_b   1.000
_cell.length_c   1.000
_cell.angle_alpha   90.00
_cell.angle_beta   90.00
_cell.angle_gamma   90.00
#
_symmetry.space_group_name_H-M   'P 1'
#
loop_
_entity.id
_entity.type
_entity.pdbx_description
1 polymer ?
#
loop_
_entity_poly.entity_id
_entity_poly.type
_entity_poly.pdbx_seq_one_letter_code
_entity_poly.pdbx_strand_id
1 'polypeptide(L)'
;MADSTITIDHIEGELFRIERIRDALVRRESELRYMMDDIQLCKEITRLKKELQKLVSVSDTDKSDEDRQREEEELLQQIHKLVETRDFLVDDVEFESLRERKEDKEGYVTEDRRMTSKAQQTSSAPFVTKTGLTLLKECCGFTCSVM
;
A
#
# COMPACT_ATOMS: atom_id res chain seq x y z
N MET A 1 -26.65 33.66 -19.84
CA MET A 1 -26.46 33.02 -18.53
C MET A 1 -26.37 31.54 -18.81
N ALA A 2 -25.18 30.95 -18.74
CA ALA A 2 -25.01 29.52 -19.01
C ALA A 2 -25.66 28.76 -17.85
N ASP A 3 -26.72 28.03 -18.18
CA ASP A 3 -27.46 27.19 -17.26
C ASP A 3 -26.61 25.95 -16.99
N SER A 4 -25.69 26.05 -16.02
CA SER A 4 -24.89 24.92 -15.55
C SER A 4 -25.78 24.04 -14.66
N THR A 5 -26.74 23.34 -15.24
CA THR A 5 -27.51 22.33 -14.53
C THR A 5 -26.58 21.15 -14.26
N ILE A 6 -25.94 21.17 -13.09
CA ILE A 6 -25.16 20.04 -12.58
C ILE A 6 -26.07 18.81 -12.58
N THR A 7 -25.76 17.82 -13.42
CA THR A 7 -26.51 16.56 -13.50
C THR A 7 -26.07 15.62 -12.39
N ILE A 8 -26.95 14.68 -12.02
CA ILE A 8 -26.62 13.64 -11.03
C ILE A 8 -25.38 12.84 -11.48
N ASP A 9 -25.29 12.50 -12.77
CA ASP A 9 -24.12 11.84 -13.35
C ASP A 9 -22.81 12.63 -13.17
N HIS A 10 -22.88 13.97 -13.22
CA HIS A 10 -21.73 14.82 -12.99
C HIS A 10 -21.30 14.77 -11.52
N ILE A 11 -22.26 14.84 -10.59
CA ILE A 11 -21.99 14.72 -9.15
C ILE A 11 -21.37 13.36 -8.81
N GLU A 12 -21.93 12.28 -9.34
CA GLU A 12 -21.41 10.92 -9.14
C GLU A 12 -19.99 10.75 -9.70
N GLY A 13 -19.72 11.35 -10.86
CA GLY A 13 -18.39 11.37 -11.45
C GLY A 13 -17.36 12.11 -10.60
N GLU A 14 -17.72 13.28 -10.06
CA GLU A 14 -16.85 14.04 -9.16
C GLU A 14 -16.64 13.32 -7.82
N LEU A 15 -17.68 12.68 -7.26
CA LEU A 15 -17.56 11.89 -6.02
C LEU A 15 -16.55 10.75 -6.20
N PHE A 16 -16.64 10.02 -7.31
CA PHE A 16 -15.69 8.95 -7.62
C PHE A 16 -14.25 9.47 -7.77
N ARG A 17 -14.04 10.65 -8.39
CA ARG A 17 -12.73 11.29 -8.44
C ARG A 17 -12.21 11.66 -7.05
N ILE A 18 -13.07 12.21 -6.18
CA ILE A 18 -12.71 12.56 -4.80
C ILE A 18 -12.29 11.32 -4.03
N GLU A 19 -13.03 10.22 -4.15
CA GLU A 19 -12.69 8.94 -3.51
C GLU A 19 -11.31 8.45 -3.97
N ARG A 20 -11.03 8.46 -5.27
CA ARG A 20 -9.71 8.07 -5.80
C ARG A 20 -8.58 8.95 -5.26
N ILE A 21 -8.79 10.27 -5.20
CA ILE A 21 -7.79 11.20 -4.66
C ILE A 21 -7.57 10.93 -3.17
N ARG A 22 -8.64 10.73 -2.40
CA ARG A 22 -8.55 10.40 -0.97
C ARG A 22 -7.74 9.13 -0.75
N ASP A 23 -8.03 8.07 -1.51
CA ASP A 23 -7.34 6.79 -1.35
C ASP A 23 -5.85 6.92 -1.69
N ALA A 24 -5.50 7.68 -2.74
CA ALA A 24 -4.10 7.99 -3.06
C ALA A 24 -3.39 8.79 -1.95
N LEU A 25 -4.09 9.77 -1.35
CA LEU A 25 -3.53 10.56 -0.25
C LEU A 25 -3.31 9.73 1.01
N VAL A 26 -4.23 8.82 1.36
CA VAL A 26 -4.09 7.95 2.53
C VAL A 26 -2.89 7.00 2.37
N ARG A 27 -2.68 6.43 1.18
CA ARG A 27 -1.47 5.62 0.90
C ARG A 27 -0.19 6.44 1.07
N ARG A 28 -0.18 7.66 0.51
CA ARG A 28 0.99 8.55 0.62
C ARG A 28 1.25 8.99 2.06
N GLU A 29 0.20 9.21 2.86
CA GLU A 29 0.32 9.50 4.29
C GLU A 29 0.97 8.33 5.04
N SER A 30 0.55 7.10 4.75
CA SER A 30 1.16 5.90 5.33
C SER A 30 2.65 5.82 4.98
N GLU A 31 3.02 5.97 3.71
CA GLU A 31 4.44 6.02 3.29
C GLU A 31 5.25 7.09 4.04
N LEU A 32 4.68 8.28 4.23
CA LEU A 32 5.32 9.37 4.96
C LEU A 32 5.50 9.02 6.45
N ARG A 33 4.53 8.33 7.06
CA ARG A 33 4.62 7.86 8.44
C ARG A 33 5.74 6.83 8.59
N TYR A 34 5.82 5.85 7.68
CA TYR A 34 6.92 4.88 7.66
C TYR A 34 8.29 5.54 7.54
N MET A 35 8.46 6.49 6.60
CA MET A 35 9.72 7.23 6.47
C MET A 35 10.06 8.04 7.72
N MET A 36 9.07 8.65 8.37
CA MET A 36 9.28 9.39 9.61
C MET A 36 9.78 8.46 10.72
N ASP A 37 9.16 7.30 10.89
CA ASP A 37 9.54 6.31 11.92
C ASP A 37 10.94 5.73 11.64
N ASP A 38 11.25 5.38 10.39
CA ASP A 38 12.60 4.94 9.99
C ASP A 38 13.66 6.01 10.26
N ILE A 39 13.36 7.28 9.97
CA ILE A 39 14.26 8.40 10.28
C ILE A 39 14.54 8.49 11.79
N GLN A 40 13.53 8.29 12.65
CA GLN A 40 13.72 8.32 14.10
C GLN A 40 14.56 7.14 14.59
N LEU A 41 14.28 5.93 14.09
CA LEU A 41 15.08 4.74 14.38
C LEU A 41 16.54 4.94 13.96
N CYS A 42 16.77 5.45 12.74
CA CYS A 42 18.11 5.71 12.22
C CYS A 42 18.87 6.77 13.04
N LYS A 43 18.18 7.83 13.50
CA LYS A 43 18.78 8.84 14.39
C LYS A 43 19.23 8.22 15.70
N GLU A 44 18.39 7.41 16.32
CA GLU A 44 18.69 6.80 17.60
C GLU A 44 19.80 5.75 17.51
N ILE A 45 19.74 4.89 16.48
CA ILE A 45 20.83 3.94 16.18
C ILE A 45 22.15 4.69 15.98
N THR A 46 22.13 5.82 15.25
CA THR A 46 23.33 6.62 15.00
C THR A 46 23.87 7.24 16.29
N ARG A 47 22.99 7.71 17.19
CA ARG A 47 23.38 8.23 18.51
C ARG A 47 24.06 7.14 19.34
N LEU A 48 23.41 5.99 19.49
CA LEU A 48 23.94 4.86 20.26
C LEU A 48 25.26 4.32 19.67
N LYS A 49 25.37 4.22 18.34
CA LYS A 49 26.61 3.83 17.67
C LYS A 49 27.77 4.80 17.96
N LYS A 50 27.50 6.11 18.04
CA LYS A 50 28.52 7.10 18.41
C LYS A 50 28.96 6.95 19.86
N GLU A 51 28.05 6.61 20.76
CA GLU A 51 28.39 6.33 22.16
C GLU A 51 29.22 5.05 22.28
N LEU A 52 28.79 3.99 21.60
CA LEU A 52 29.50 2.71 21.53
C LEU A 52 30.91 2.89 20.99
N GLN A 53 31.07 3.64 19.90
CA GLN A 53 32.38 3.89 19.27
C GLN A 53 33.37 4.57 20.22
N LYS A 54 32.91 5.40 21.16
CA LYS A 54 33.80 6.01 22.17
C LYS A 54 34.37 4.95 23.10
N LEU A 55 33.55 4.03 23.58
CA LEU A 55 33.98 2.95 24.47
C LEU A 55 34.88 1.95 23.74
N VAL A 56 34.50 1.54 22.53
CA VAL A 56 35.27 0.61 21.68
C VAL A 56 36.64 1.19 21.29
N SER A 57 36.79 2.51 21.26
CA SER A 57 38.08 3.15 20.95
C SER A 57 39.12 3.07 22.08
N VAL A 58 38.70 2.72 23.30
CA VAL A 58 39.57 2.45 24.44
C VAL A 58 40.04 1.00 24.37
N SER A 59 41.31 0.73 24.66
CA SER A 59 41.85 -0.64 24.76
C SER A 59 41.18 -1.42 25.90
N ASP A 60 40.93 -2.71 25.69
CA ASP A 60 40.24 -3.56 26.68
C ASP A 60 40.97 -3.68 28.03
N THR A 61 42.29 -3.47 28.05
CA THR A 61 43.08 -3.44 29.29
C THR A 61 42.78 -2.22 30.16
N ASP A 62 42.31 -1.14 29.53
CA ASP A 62 42.14 0.17 30.15
C ASP A 62 40.65 0.47 30.41
N LYS A 63 39.75 -0.45 30.01
CA LYS A 63 38.31 -0.40 30.30
C LYS A 63 38.00 -0.86 31.72
N SER A 64 37.18 -0.10 32.42
CA SER A 64 36.57 -0.55 33.66
C SER A 64 35.52 -1.65 33.40
N ASP A 65 35.12 -2.36 34.45
CA ASP A 65 34.04 -3.35 34.33
C ASP A 65 32.70 -2.68 33.99
N GLU A 66 32.47 -1.45 34.47
CA GLU A 66 31.30 -0.64 34.12
C GLU A 66 31.28 -0.27 32.63
N ASP A 67 32.45 0.07 32.05
CA ASP A 67 32.56 0.36 30.62
C ASP A 67 32.20 -0.87 29.76
N ARG A 68 32.66 -2.06 30.17
CA ARG A 68 32.33 -3.32 29.49
C ARG A 68 30.84 -3.65 29.58
N GLN A 69 30.26 -3.49 30.77
CA GLN A 69 28.84 -3.74 30.97
C GLN A 69 27.99 -2.78 30.13
N ARG A 70 28.35 -1.50 30.09
CA ARG A 70 27.67 -0.50 29.27
C ARG A 70 27.81 -0.78 27.77
N GLU A 71 28.96 -1.28 27.32
CA GLU A 71 29.20 -1.69 25.94
C GLU A 71 28.29 -2.85 25.52
N GLU A 72 28.31 -3.96 26.26
CA GLU A 72 27.61 -5.20 25.91
C GLU A 72 26.12 -5.21 26.27
N GLU A 73 25.79 -4.88 27.52
CA GLU A 73 24.43 -5.06 28.03
C GLU A 73 23.53 -3.86 27.72
N GLU A 74 24.07 -2.64 27.68
CA GLU A 74 23.25 -1.45 27.43
C GLU A 74 23.23 -1.06 25.95
N LEU A 75 24.39 -0.75 25.37
CA LEU A 75 24.45 -0.14 24.04
C LEU A 75 24.22 -1.15 22.93
N LEU A 76 24.92 -2.27 22.93
CA LEU A 76 24.77 -3.30 21.89
C LEU A 76 23.35 -3.90 21.91
N GLN A 77 22.81 -4.21 23.09
CA GLN A 77 21.46 -4.75 23.20
C GLN A 77 20.39 -3.75 22.71
N GLN A 78 20.51 -2.47 23.04
CA GLN A 78 19.58 -1.45 22.54
C GLN A 78 19.68 -1.25 21.02
N ILE A 79 20.90 -1.21 20.47
CA ILE A 79 21.11 -1.12 19.03
C ILE A 79 20.48 -2.32 18.32
N HIS A 80 20.68 -3.52 18.84
CA HIS A 80 20.09 -4.74 18.26
C HIS A 80 18.55 -4.64 18.21
N LYS A 81 17.93 -4.25 19.32
CA LYS A 81 16.46 -4.09 19.39
C LYS A 81 15.91 -3.04 18.41
N LEU A 82 16.62 -1.93 18.24
CA LEU A 82 16.23 -0.89 17.29
C LEU A 82 16.39 -1.34 15.84
N VAL A 83 17.45 -2.09 15.53
CA VAL A 83 17.65 -2.70 14.21
C VAL A 83 16.54 -3.71 13.91
N GLU A 84 16.22 -4.58 14.86
CA GLU A 84 15.12 -5.55 14.74
C GLU A 84 13.77 -4.84 14.52
N THR A 85 13.51 -3.75 15.26
CA THR A 85 12.29 -2.93 15.07
C THR A 85 12.22 -2.33 13.66
N ARG A 86 13.36 -1.86 13.14
CA ARG A 86 13.43 -1.32 11.78
C ARG A 86 13.21 -2.42 10.74
N ASP A 87 13.74 -3.62 10.96
CA ASP A 87 13.56 -4.73 10.03
C ASP A 87 12.07 -5.14 9.95
N PHE A 88 11.35 -5.17 11.08
CA PHE A 88 9.89 -5.34 11.07
C PHE A 88 9.15 -4.22 10.31
N LEU A 89 9.58 -2.96 10.46
CA LEU A 89 8.99 -1.82 9.74
C LEU A 89 9.13 -1.99 8.21
N VAL A 90 10.26 -2.52 7.76
CA VAL A 90 10.52 -2.82 6.34
C VAL A 90 9.59 -3.92 5.85
N ASP A 91 9.49 -5.03 6.60
CA ASP A 91 8.60 -6.14 6.26
C ASP A 91 7.13 -5.68 6.13
N ASP A 92 6.66 -4.84 7.06
CA ASP A 92 5.31 -4.27 7.03
C ASP A 92 5.10 -3.42 5.76
N VAL A 93 6.04 -2.53 5.41
CA VAL A 93 5.92 -1.67 4.23
C VAL A 93 5.93 -2.46 2.93
N GLU A 94 6.72 -3.54 2.87
CA GLU A 94 6.77 -4.44 1.71
C GLU A 94 5.44 -5.18 1.56
N PHE A 95 4.86 -5.63 2.66
CA PHE A 95 3.54 -6.26 2.66
C PHE A 95 2.45 -5.31 2.15
N GLU A 96 2.43 -4.07 2.64
CA GLU A 96 1.46 -3.07 2.19
C GLU A 96 1.63 -2.74 0.70
N SER A 97 2.87 -2.60 0.24
CA SER A 97 3.19 -2.35 -1.16
C SER A 97 2.67 -3.46 -2.08
N LEU A 98 2.74 -4.73 -1.64
CA LEU A 98 2.21 -5.87 -2.40
C LEU A 98 0.69 -5.85 -2.44
N ARG A 99 0.03 -5.52 -1.32
CA ARG A 99 -1.43 -5.38 -1.27
C ARG A 99 -1.91 -4.27 -2.20
N GLU A 100 -1.32 -3.08 -2.14
CA GLU A 100 -1.71 -1.94 -2.96
C GLU A 100 -1.59 -2.24 -4.46
N ARG A 101 -0.51 -2.89 -4.89
CA ARG A 101 -0.36 -3.34 -6.29
C ARG A 101 -1.44 -4.34 -6.72
N LYS A 102 -1.96 -5.13 -5.79
CA LYS A 102 -3.06 -6.06 -6.08
C LYS A 102 -4.39 -5.31 -6.19
N GLU A 103 -4.66 -4.39 -5.26
CA GLU A 103 -5.84 -3.51 -5.30
C GLU A 103 -5.89 -2.69 -6.59
N ASP A 104 -4.77 -2.13 -7.01
CA ASP A 104 -4.69 -1.36 -8.26
C ASP A 104 -5.07 -2.24 -9.46
N LYS A 105 -4.50 -3.45 -9.56
CA LYS A 105 -4.83 -4.40 -10.64
C LYS A 105 -6.32 -4.75 -10.68
N GLU A 106 -6.94 -5.00 -9.52
CA GLU A 106 -8.37 -5.31 -9.42
C GLU A 106 -9.26 -4.08 -9.71
N GLY A 107 -8.81 -2.89 -9.27
CA GLY A 107 -9.45 -1.61 -9.52
C GLY A 107 -9.51 -1.24 -11.00
N TYR A 108 -8.39 -1.41 -11.73
CA TYR A 108 -8.34 -1.15 -13.18
C TYR A 108 -9.33 -2.04 -13.96
N VAL A 109 -9.42 -3.33 -13.61
CA VAL A 109 -10.35 -4.28 -14.26
C VAL A 109 -11.81 -3.89 -14.02
N THR A 110 -12.12 -3.42 -12.82
CA THR A 110 -13.48 -3.00 -12.46
C THR A 110 -13.86 -1.67 -13.10
N GLU A 111 -12.91 -0.75 -13.20
CA GLU A 111 -13.09 0.56 -13.84
C GLU A 111 -13.27 0.43 -15.37
N ASP A 112 -12.45 -0.39 -16.03
CA ASP A 112 -12.57 -0.68 -17.47
C ASP A 112 -13.92 -1.35 -17.80
N ARG A 113 -14.39 -2.26 -16.94
CA ARG A 113 -15.71 -2.89 -17.09
C ARG A 113 -16.88 -1.92 -16.87
N ARG A 114 -16.73 -0.91 -16.01
CA ARG A 114 -17.74 0.15 -15.76
C ARG A 114 -17.76 1.19 -16.88
N MET A 115 -16.60 1.51 -17.45
CA MET A 115 -16.45 2.41 -18.60
C MET A 115 -16.98 1.77 -19.90
N THR A 116 -16.70 0.49 -20.13
CA THR A 116 -17.20 -0.27 -21.30
C THR A 116 -18.72 -0.52 -21.23
N SER A 117 -19.28 -0.77 -20.05
CA SER A 117 -20.74 -0.86 -19.87
C SER A 117 -21.46 0.49 -20.03
N LYS A 118 -20.82 1.62 -19.68
CA LYS A 118 -21.34 2.97 -20.00
C LYS A 118 -21.27 3.30 -21.49
N ALA A 119 -20.23 2.87 -22.21
CA ALA A 119 -20.13 3.07 -23.66
C ALA A 119 -21.24 2.34 -24.43
N GLN A 120 -21.59 1.11 -24.03
CA GLN A 120 -22.70 0.37 -24.65
C GLN A 120 -24.08 1.01 -24.45
N GLN A 121 -24.33 1.73 -23.34
CA GLN A 121 -25.61 2.39 -23.10
C GLN A 121 -25.86 3.65 -23.96
N THR A 122 -24.83 4.19 -24.62
CA THR A 122 -24.98 5.36 -25.52
C THR A 122 -25.31 5.01 -26.97
N SER A 123 -25.49 3.71 -27.28
CA SER A 123 -25.68 3.20 -28.65
C SER A 123 -27.01 2.48 -28.91
N SER A 124 -28.10 2.86 -28.23
CA SER A 124 -29.42 2.29 -28.57
C SER A 124 -30.57 3.29 -28.46
N ALA A 125 -30.92 3.90 -29.60
CA ALA A 125 -32.28 4.37 -29.88
C ALA A 125 -33.21 3.16 -30.17
N PRO A 126 -34.55 3.32 -30.07
CA PRO A 126 -35.41 2.38 -29.35
C PRO A 126 -35.96 1.26 -30.23
N PHE A 127 -35.95 0.03 -29.73
CA PHE A 127 -36.79 -1.04 -30.28
C PHE A 127 -37.47 -1.84 -29.17
N VAL A 128 -38.77 -1.60 -29.08
CA VAL A 128 -39.88 -2.53 -28.85
C VAL A 128 -39.66 -3.63 -27.81
N THR A 129 -40.39 -3.44 -26.71
CA THR A 129 -40.77 -4.47 -25.74
C THR A 129 -41.29 -5.74 -26.41
N LYS A 130 -40.61 -6.88 -26.21
CA LYS A 130 -41.26 -8.19 -26.19
C LYS A 130 -40.61 -9.12 -25.19
N THR A 131 -41.43 -9.48 -24.23
CA THR A 131 -41.27 -10.46 -23.17
C THR A 131 -40.76 -11.81 -23.69
N GLY A 132 -39.80 -12.39 -22.95
CA GLY A 132 -39.59 -13.83 -22.83
C GLY A 132 -38.54 -14.44 -23.77
N LEU A 133 -37.40 -14.87 -23.20
CA LEU A 133 -36.96 -16.27 -23.13
C LEU A 133 -35.48 -16.35 -22.66
N THR A 134 -35.23 -17.15 -21.61
CA THR A 134 -33.93 -17.78 -21.19
C THR A 134 -32.76 -16.84 -20.85
N LEU A 135 -32.49 -16.46 -19.60
CA LEU A 135 -31.90 -17.29 -18.52
C LEU A 135 -30.93 -18.36 -19.02
N LEU A 136 -29.64 -18.08 -18.78
CA LEU A 136 -28.48 -18.97 -18.89
C LEU A 136 -28.79 -20.40 -18.46
N LYS A 137 -28.59 -21.36 -19.37
CA LYS A 137 -28.25 -22.73 -19.01
C LYS A 137 -27.53 -23.48 -20.15
N GLU A 138 -26.25 -23.75 -19.90
CA GLU A 138 -25.49 -24.96 -20.25
C GLU A 138 -25.03 -25.16 -21.71
N CYS A 139 -23.71 -25.12 -21.93
CA CYS A 139 -22.78 -26.27 -21.87
C CYS A 139 -22.89 -27.18 -23.09
N CYS A 140 -22.01 -26.95 -24.07
CA CYS A 140 -21.39 -27.94 -24.96
C CYS A 140 -20.10 -27.25 -25.45
N GLY A 141 -18.89 -27.63 -25.05
CA GLY A 141 -18.38 -29.00 -25.06
C GLY A 141 -17.56 -29.21 -26.33
N PHE A 142 -16.51 -28.40 -26.55
CA PHE A 142 -15.50 -28.70 -27.55
C PHE A 142 -14.36 -29.46 -26.87
N THR A 143 -14.21 -30.70 -27.33
CA THR A 143 -13.25 -31.71 -26.91
C THR A 143 -11.81 -31.23 -27.08
N CYS A 144 -11.02 -31.27 -26.00
CA CYS A 144 -9.56 -31.33 -26.07
C CYS A 144 -9.12 -32.59 -25.32
N SER A 145 -8.63 -33.57 -26.07
CA SER A 145 -7.98 -34.77 -25.55
C SER A 145 -6.49 -34.49 -25.34
N VAL A 146 -6.00 -34.59 -24.10
CA VAL A 146 -4.64 -35.09 -23.80
C VAL A 146 -4.72 -35.79 -22.45
N MET A 147 -4.08 -36.98 -22.39
CA MET A 147 -4.07 -37.99 -21.31
C MET A 147 -3.84 -37.46 -19.90
#